data_AF-A0A3A4WYI0-F1
#
_entry.id   AF-A0A3A4WYI0-F1
#
_cell.length_a   1.000
_cell.length_b   1.000
_cell.length_c   1.000
_cell.angle_alpha   90.00
_cell.angle_beta   90.00
_cell.angle_gamma   90.00
#
_symmetry.space_group_name_H-M   'P 1'
#
loop_
_entity.id
_entity.type
_entity.pdbx_description
1 polymer ?
#
loop_
_entity_poly.entity_id
_entity_poly.type
_entity_poly.pdbx_seq_one_letter_code
_entity_poly.pdbx_strand_id
1 'polypeptide(L)'
;MQDPCGHSGFVLTLLETTNKIRNSNIARSYKIGRNKFEMKNPNDQNRSKFLMFDQTGRLPASGWACVMVKIGLTILFFALAPPVYAQVKAVVGGTLIHPESSAAIEDSVILIESGRIVKVAGKSDAVPVPEGAEVIDAAGKWIIPGLIDSHVHFFLSGGLYTRPDIIDLRKYRAPEEELSWIRKHLPDTFARYIRSGVTSVVDTGGPIDNFKVRELAAKTGPAPRVSAAGPLLSTYLPEELDIEPQSIIEVDSPEEARAEVRRQARWNPDFIKIWFIIRPDRQPEDAIGWVKAAIEESHRLGIRTAVHATELQTGPCGGGSRGGHSGPQRRGQSRRFGIHRSSRAQKDPLYPDTDGYRKI
;
A
#
# COMPACT_ATOMS: atom_id res chain seq x y z
N MET A 1 -19.90 16.62 4.54
CA MET A 1 -19.60 15.33 5.18
C MET A 1 -18.11 15.09 5.02
N GLN A 2 -17.36 15.26 6.12
CA GLN A 2 -15.92 15.03 6.19
C GLN A 2 -15.68 13.58 6.61
N ASP A 3 -14.75 12.93 5.93
CA ASP A 3 -14.31 11.56 6.17
C ASP A 3 -13.13 11.57 7.17
N PRO A 4 -13.24 10.98 8.38
CA PRO A 4 -12.19 11.04 9.38
C PRO A 4 -11.51 9.68 9.52
N CYS A 5 -10.51 9.36 8.69
CA CYS A 5 -9.48 8.34 8.98
C CYS A 5 -8.40 8.34 7.88
N GLY A 6 -7.40 9.21 8.01
CA GLY A 6 -6.24 9.26 7.11
C GLY A 6 -4.92 9.33 7.88
N HIS A 7 -4.61 8.29 8.68
CA HIS A 7 -3.29 8.15 9.30
C HIS A 7 -2.47 7.12 8.52
N SER A 8 -1.58 7.61 7.65
CA SER A 8 -0.57 6.80 6.98
C SER A 8 0.81 7.35 7.36
N GLY A 9 1.42 6.75 8.38
CA GLY A 9 2.76 7.12 8.84
C GLY A 9 3.85 6.58 7.91
N PHE A 10 4.84 7.41 7.60
CA PHE A 10 6.10 6.97 7.00
C PHE A 10 7.04 6.43 8.08
N VAL A 11 7.66 5.28 7.83
CA VAL A 11 8.71 4.70 8.68
C VAL A 11 10.04 4.88 7.96
N LEU A 12 10.99 5.56 8.60
CA LEU A 12 12.35 5.71 8.09
C LEU A 12 13.16 4.47 8.49
N THR A 13 13.89 3.87 7.56
CA THR A 13 14.78 2.73 7.84
C THR A 13 16.21 3.21 7.99
N LEU A 14 16.78 3.00 9.18
CA LEU A 14 18.21 3.14 9.43
C LEU A 14 18.88 1.79 9.16
N LEU A 15 19.84 1.76 8.23
CA LEU A 15 20.72 0.61 8.05
C LEU A 15 21.86 0.69 9.06
N GLU A 16 21.93 -0.29 9.97
CA GLU A 16 23.10 -0.54 10.82
C GLU A 16 23.90 -1.72 10.28
N THR A 17 25.21 -1.55 10.14
CA THR A 17 26.14 -2.65 9.85
C THR A 17 26.92 -2.99 11.10
N THR A 18 26.59 -4.09 11.80
CA THR A 18 27.55 -4.74 12.72
C THR A 18 27.30 -6.25 12.91
N ASN A 19 28.42 -6.93 13.16
CA ASN A 19 28.66 -8.38 13.29
C ASN A 19 28.09 -9.02 14.57
N LYS A 20 27.68 -10.31 14.45
CA LYS A 20 27.62 -11.42 15.43
C LYS A 20 27.18 -11.12 16.88
N ILE A 21 26.17 -11.87 17.38
CA ILE A 21 26.25 -12.78 18.56
C ILE A 21 24.95 -13.60 18.73
N ARG A 22 25.10 -14.76 19.39
CA ARG A 22 24.28 -16.00 19.47
C ARG A 22 23.00 -15.96 20.33
N ASN A 23 22.09 -16.89 19.98
CA ASN A 23 21.12 -17.70 20.76
C ASN A 23 20.87 -17.37 22.25
N SER A 24 19.59 -17.32 22.63
CA SER A 24 19.04 -18.20 23.68
C SER A 24 17.50 -18.28 23.65
N ASN A 25 17.00 -19.52 23.78
CA ASN A 25 15.60 -19.90 23.94
C ASN A 25 15.10 -19.61 25.35
N ILE A 26 13.88 -19.08 25.51
CA ILE A 26 13.07 -19.29 26.73
C ILE A 26 11.60 -19.49 26.34
N ALA A 27 11.13 -20.73 26.45
CA ALA A 27 9.72 -21.09 26.46
C ALA A 27 9.19 -20.97 27.91
N ARG A 28 8.01 -20.36 28.09
CA ARG A 28 7.23 -20.48 29.34
C ARG A 28 5.79 -20.83 29.02
N SER A 29 5.39 -22.02 29.46
CA SER A 29 4.03 -22.54 29.51
C SER A 29 3.28 -22.03 30.75
N TYR A 30 2.01 -21.65 30.62
CA TYR A 30 1.10 -21.47 31.75
C TYR A 30 -0.04 -22.50 31.69
N LYS A 31 -0.19 -23.27 32.78
CA LYS A 31 -1.34 -24.14 33.08
C LYS A 31 -2.50 -23.26 33.59
N ILE A 32 -3.70 -23.43 33.03
CA ILE A 32 -4.94 -22.87 33.56
C ILE A 32 -5.72 -23.99 34.25
N GLY A 33 -5.98 -23.83 35.54
CA GLY A 33 -6.75 -24.75 36.39
C GLY A 33 -8.24 -24.68 36.12
N ARG A 34 -8.88 -25.85 36.19
CA ARG A 34 -10.33 -26.06 36.15
C ARG A 34 -10.98 -25.53 37.43
N ASN A 35 -12.08 -24.79 37.30
CA ASN A 35 -13.14 -24.79 38.30
C ASN A 35 -14.51 -24.79 37.58
N LYS A 36 -15.29 -25.83 37.86
CA LYS A 36 -16.72 -25.94 37.53
C LYS A 36 -17.49 -25.03 38.48
N PHE A 37 -18.42 -24.23 37.96
CA PHE A 37 -19.54 -23.70 38.72
C PHE A 37 -20.84 -23.91 37.92
N GLU A 38 -21.85 -24.38 38.64
CA GLU A 38 -23.14 -24.87 38.15
C GLU A 38 -23.96 -23.81 37.41
N MET A 39 -24.70 -24.25 36.40
CA MET A 39 -25.77 -23.46 35.78
C MET A 39 -27.04 -23.53 36.64
N LYS A 40 -27.56 -22.36 37.04
CA LYS A 40 -28.99 -22.16 37.31
C LYS A 40 -29.47 -20.95 36.51
N ASN A 41 -30.58 -21.14 35.81
CA ASN A 41 -31.39 -20.12 35.13
C ASN A 41 -32.86 -20.59 35.24
N PRO A 42 -33.92 -19.79 34.99
CA PRO A 42 -34.13 -18.33 35.09
C PRO A 42 -35.33 -18.00 36.01
N ASN A 43 -35.35 -16.82 36.63
CA ASN A 43 -36.45 -15.84 36.53
C ASN A 43 -36.50 -14.86 37.71
N ASP A 44 -36.69 -13.61 37.29
CA ASP A 44 -37.38 -12.53 37.98
C ASP A 44 -36.56 -11.61 38.90
N GLN A 45 -36.87 -10.32 38.73
CA GLN A 45 -36.44 -9.15 39.51
C GLN A 45 -35.15 -8.44 39.10
N ASN A 46 -35.05 -8.07 37.81
CA ASN A 46 -34.30 -6.87 37.41
C ASN A 46 -35.25 -5.66 37.36
N ARG A 47 -35.57 -5.05 38.52
CA ARG A 47 -36.19 -3.72 38.56
C ARG A 47 -35.08 -2.68 38.47
N SER A 48 -34.80 -2.25 37.25
CA SER A 48 -34.03 -1.03 36.97
C SER A 48 -34.67 0.14 37.72
N LYS A 49 -33.92 0.80 38.61
CA LYS A 49 -34.31 2.09 39.19
C LYS A 49 -34.34 3.14 38.08
N PHE A 50 -35.48 3.28 37.42
CA PHE A 50 -35.77 4.43 36.58
C PHE A 50 -35.79 5.69 37.45
N LEU A 51 -35.12 6.75 36.99
CA LEU A 51 -35.33 8.10 37.47
C LEU A 51 -36.82 8.41 37.37
N MET A 52 -37.51 8.48 38.51
CA MET A 52 -38.90 8.92 38.58
C MET A 52 -38.95 10.40 38.20
N PHE A 53 -39.49 10.68 37.02
CA PHE A 53 -39.94 12.02 36.66
C PHE A 53 -41.28 12.28 37.34
N ASP A 54 -41.37 13.39 38.07
CA ASP A 54 -42.63 14.02 38.47
C ASP A 54 -43.44 14.36 37.20
N GLN A 55 -44.78 14.23 37.26
CA GLN A 55 -45.75 14.48 36.17
C GLN A 55 -45.72 15.93 35.60
N THR A 56 -44.83 16.79 36.06
CA THR A 56 -44.56 18.13 35.51
C THR A 56 -43.31 18.20 34.63
N GLY A 57 -42.57 17.10 34.46
CA GLY A 57 -41.39 17.04 33.57
C GLY A 57 -40.18 17.83 34.06
N ARG A 58 -40.16 18.29 35.31
CA ARG A 58 -39.05 19.08 35.88
C ARG A 58 -38.22 18.24 36.85
N LEU A 59 -36.91 18.20 36.63
CA LEU A 59 -35.96 17.63 37.58
C LEU A 59 -35.94 18.50 38.87
N PRO A 60 -35.83 17.89 40.08
CA PRO A 60 -35.71 18.63 41.32
C PRO A 60 -34.44 19.52 41.30
N ALA A 61 -34.47 20.67 41.98
CA ALA A 61 -33.37 21.65 41.98
C ALA A 61 -32.00 21.06 42.35
N SER A 62 -31.97 19.97 43.13
CA SER A 62 -30.77 19.20 43.48
C SER A 62 -30.17 18.41 42.30
N GLY A 63 -30.98 18.00 41.32
CA GLY A 63 -30.55 17.34 40.10
C GLY A 63 -29.81 18.29 39.15
N TRP A 64 -30.26 19.54 39.06
CA TRP A 64 -29.61 20.57 38.26
C TRP A 64 -28.23 20.94 38.81
N ALA A 65 -28.09 21.06 40.13
CA ALA A 65 -26.78 21.29 40.76
C ALA A 65 -25.78 20.16 40.45
N CYS A 66 -26.21 18.90 40.50
CA CYS A 66 -25.35 17.76 40.19
C CYS A 66 -24.95 17.69 38.71
N VAL A 67 -25.86 18.06 37.80
CA VAL A 67 -25.59 18.15 36.35
C VAL A 67 -24.62 19.29 36.06
N MET A 68 -24.81 20.48 36.65
CA MET A 68 -23.94 21.63 36.44
C MET A 68 -22.54 21.43 37.02
N VAL A 69 -22.41 20.74 38.17
CA VAL A 69 -21.10 20.36 38.73
C VAL A 69 -20.37 19.35 37.85
N LYS A 70 -21.09 18.36 37.30
CA LYS A 70 -20.50 17.39 36.35
C LYS A 70 -20.06 18.06 35.05
N ILE A 71 -20.89 18.94 34.49
CA ILE A 71 -20.53 19.70 33.27
C ILE A 71 -19.32 20.62 33.56
N GLY A 72 -19.31 21.31 34.71
CA GLY A 72 -18.19 22.16 35.13
C GLY A 72 -16.88 21.36 35.31
N LEU A 73 -16.95 20.18 35.94
CA LEU A 73 -15.81 19.28 36.08
C LEU A 73 -15.33 18.72 34.72
N THR A 74 -16.23 18.38 33.81
CA THR A 74 -15.85 17.93 32.46
C THR A 74 -15.20 19.05 31.64
N ILE A 75 -15.74 20.27 31.68
CA ILE A 75 -15.14 21.43 30.99
C ILE A 75 -13.76 21.74 31.59
N LEU A 76 -13.63 21.71 32.91
CA LEU A 76 -12.34 21.93 33.60
C LEU A 76 -11.32 20.83 33.24
N PHE A 77 -11.76 19.58 33.10
CA PHE A 77 -10.91 18.47 32.67
C PHE A 77 -10.42 18.62 31.22
N PHE A 78 -11.27 19.12 30.31
CA PHE A 78 -10.87 19.42 28.93
C PHE A 78 -10.00 20.69 28.82
N ALA A 79 -10.18 21.67 29.71
CA ALA A 79 -9.37 22.90 29.75
C ALA A 79 -7.98 22.70 30.38
N LEU A 80 -7.82 21.68 31.26
CA LEU A 80 -6.56 21.30 31.90
C LEU A 80 -5.85 20.13 31.21
N ALA A 81 -6.45 19.54 30.17
CA ALA A 81 -5.75 18.55 29.37
C ALA A 81 -4.54 19.23 28.70
N PRO A 82 -3.30 18.74 28.92
CA PRO A 82 -2.16 19.29 28.21
C PRO A 82 -2.45 19.17 26.71
N PRO A 83 -2.13 20.19 25.90
CA PRO A 83 -2.19 20.05 24.45
C PRO A 83 -1.38 18.83 24.09
N VAL A 84 -2.04 17.82 23.53
CA VAL A 84 -1.37 16.68 22.91
C VAL A 84 -0.74 17.24 21.64
N TYR A 85 0.44 17.86 21.78
CA TYR A 85 1.26 18.17 20.61
C TYR A 85 1.53 16.85 19.91
N ALA A 86 1.21 16.78 18.61
CA ALA A 86 1.62 15.65 17.81
C ALA A 86 3.14 15.51 18.00
N GLN A 87 3.59 14.37 18.54
CA GLN A 87 5.00 14.17 18.86
C GLN A 87 5.80 14.26 17.56
N VAL A 88 6.51 15.37 17.38
CA VAL A 88 7.39 15.57 16.24
C VAL A 88 8.54 14.57 16.37
N LYS A 89 8.86 13.86 15.29
CA LYS A 89 10.11 13.10 15.20
C LYS A 89 11.13 13.87 14.39
N ALA A 90 12.37 13.87 14.83
CA ALA A 90 13.48 14.51 14.14
C ALA A 90 14.57 13.48 13.84
N VAL A 91 15.01 13.40 12.58
CA VAL A 91 16.18 12.59 12.19
C VAL A 91 17.31 13.56 11.92
N VAL A 92 18.42 13.42 12.65
CA VAL A 92 19.43 14.48 12.77
C VAL A 92 20.84 13.96 12.47
N GLY A 93 21.62 14.74 11.74
CA GLY A 93 23.08 14.55 11.57
C GLY A 93 23.49 13.54 10.52
N GLY A 94 22.55 12.89 9.83
CA GLY A 94 22.85 11.93 8.77
C GLY A 94 23.05 12.57 7.40
N THR A 95 23.67 11.82 6.50
CA THR A 95 23.79 12.21 5.09
C THR A 95 22.56 11.73 4.32
N LEU A 96 21.68 12.66 3.94
CA LEU A 96 20.46 12.36 3.18
C LEU A 96 20.77 12.20 1.69
N ILE A 97 20.30 11.11 1.10
CA ILE A 97 20.21 10.96 -0.36
C ILE A 97 18.87 11.54 -0.83
N HIS A 98 18.91 12.69 -1.50
CA HIS A 98 17.70 13.30 -2.05
C HIS A 98 17.20 12.49 -3.26
N PRO A 99 15.97 11.95 -3.25
CA PRO A 99 15.53 11.02 -4.29
C PRO A 99 15.42 11.62 -5.69
N GLU A 100 15.09 12.91 -5.82
CA GLU A 100 14.94 13.56 -7.13
C GLU A 100 16.29 13.93 -7.78
N SER A 101 17.18 14.56 -7.02
CA SER A 101 18.45 15.10 -7.54
C SER A 101 19.60 14.11 -7.41
N SER A 102 19.45 13.04 -6.62
CA SER A 102 20.54 12.16 -6.19
C SER A 102 21.67 12.89 -5.45
N ALA A 103 21.42 14.10 -4.96
CA ALA A 103 22.38 14.86 -4.17
C ALA A 103 22.51 14.26 -2.76
N ALA A 104 23.73 14.24 -2.25
CA ALA A 104 24.01 13.97 -0.84
C ALA A 104 23.93 15.28 -0.05
N ILE A 105 23.06 15.34 0.96
CA ILE A 105 22.91 16.48 1.86
C ILE A 105 23.48 16.06 3.21
N GLU A 106 24.67 16.56 3.53
CA GLU A 106 25.36 16.26 4.79
C GLU A 106 24.73 17.01 5.97
N ASP A 107 24.93 16.45 7.17
CA ASP A 107 24.42 16.97 8.46
C ASP A 107 22.93 17.34 8.39
N SER A 108 22.12 16.47 7.78
CA SER A 108 20.71 16.76 7.51
C SER A 108 19.85 16.72 8.77
N VAL A 109 18.82 17.56 8.79
CA VAL A 109 17.71 17.53 9.75
C VAL A 109 16.41 17.28 8.99
N ILE A 110 15.69 16.23 9.37
CA ILE A 110 14.37 15.89 8.82
C ILE A 110 13.35 15.93 9.94
N LEU A 111 12.35 16.79 9.81
CA LEU A 111 11.23 16.89 10.76
C LEU A 111 10.02 16.15 10.22
N ILE A 112 9.44 15.29 11.05
CA ILE A 112 8.28 14.46 10.74
C ILE A 112 7.20 14.75 11.76
N GLU A 113 6.03 15.16 11.30
CA GLU A 113 4.85 15.44 12.13
C GLU A 113 3.65 14.67 11.60
N SER A 114 2.91 14.00 12.50
CA SER A 114 1.73 13.20 12.14
C SER A 114 1.98 12.23 10.97
N GLY A 115 3.19 11.65 10.95
CA GLY A 115 3.62 10.72 9.92
C GLY A 115 4.05 11.34 8.60
N ARG A 116 4.05 12.67 8.44
CA ARG A 116 4.46 13.37 7.21
C ARG A 116 5.75 14.15 7.43
N ILE A 117 6.59 14.20 6.40
CA ILE A 117 7.77 15.07 6.40
C ILE A 117 7.28 16.51 6.24
N VAL A 118 7.59 17.36 7.21
CA VAL A 118 7.21 18.80 7.21
C VAL A 118 8.39 19.72 6.88
N LYS A 119 9.62 19.25 7.10
CA LYS A 119 10.83 20.01 6.77
C LYS A 119 12.01 19.07 6.51
N VAL A 120 12.85 19.46 5.55
CA VAL A 120 14.17 18.90 5.30
C VAL A 120 15.14 20.08 5.20
N ALA A 121 16.31 19.96 5.84
CA ALA A 121 17.37 20.95 5.80
C ALA A 121 18.73 20.25 5.85
N GLY A 122 19.73 20.87 5.23
CA GLY A 122 21.14 20.46 5.33
C GLY A 122 21.95 21.37 6.25
N LYS A 123 23.25 21.11 6.38
CA LYS A 123 24.19 21.89 7.22
C LYS A 123 24.08 23.43 7.10
N SER A 124 23.88 23.94 5.89
CA SER A 124 23.80 25.39 5.63
C SER A 124 22.50 26.02 6.11
N ASP A 125 21.47 25.21 6.34
CA ASP A 125 20.13 25.63 6.70
C ASP A 125 19.90 25.30 8.17
N ALA A 126 20.07 26.29 9.06
CA ALA A 126 19.80 26.09 10.47
C ALA A 126 18.30 25.81 10.67
N VAL A 127 17.94 24.54 10.90
CA VAL A 127 16.59 24.15 11.33
C VAL A 127 16.67 23.69 12.78
N PRO A 128 16.06 24.43 13.72
CA PRO A 128 16.00 24.02 15.11
C PRO A 128 15.11 22.78 15.22
N VAL A 129 15.58 21.79 15.98
CA VAL A 129 14.76 20.65 16.40
C VAL A 129 13.79 21.16 17.46
N PRO A 130 12.46 21.00 17.29
CA PRO A 130 11.48 21.44 18.28
C PRO A 130 11.71 20.80 19.66
N GLU A 131 11.44 21.56 20.72
CA GLU A 131 11.51 21.04 22.09
C GLU A 131 10.51 19.89 22.26
N GLY A 132 10.95 18.80 22.91
CA GLY A 132 10.14 17.60 23.11
C GLY A 132 10.01 16.67 21.90
N ALA A 133 10.69 16.96 20.78
CA ALA A 133 10.73 16.05 19.65
C ALA A 133 11.43 14.72 20.00
N GLU A 134 10.93 13.62 19.44
CA GLU A 134 11.64 12.33 19.46
C GLU A 134 12.82 12.41 18.50
N VAL A 135 14.04 12.40 19.02
CA VAL A 135 15.26 12.53 18.22
C VAL A 135 15.81 11.16 17.85
N ILE A 136 16.03 10.97 16.55
CA ILE A 136 16.73 9.85 15.95
C ILE A 136 18.09 10.35 15.49
N ASP A 137 19.15 9.93 16.18
CA ASP A 137 20.53 10.24 15.80
C ASP A 137 20.98 9.40 14.60
N ALA A 138 21.29 10.10 13.51
CA ALA A 138 21.78 9.53 12.26
C ALA A 138 23.22 9.97 11.95
N ALA A 139 23.96 10.53 12.92
CA ALA A 139 25.35 10.92 12.73
C ALA A 139 26.21 9.77 12.18
N GLY A 140 26.95 10.06 11.11
CA GLY A 140 27.77 9.06 10.41
C GLY A 140 26.97 7.98 9.65
N LYS A 141 25.64 8.10 9.59
CA LYS A 141 24.75 7.20 8.84
C LYS A 141 24.20 7.89 7.60
N TRP A 142 23.69 7.07 6.68
CA TRP A 142 22.98 7.55 5.50
C TRP A 142 21.48 7.49 5.73
N ILE A 143 20.77 8.48 5.20
CA ILE A 143 19.32 8.56 5.23
C ILE A 143 18.80 8.38 3.81
N ILE A 144 17.93 7.39 3.62
CA ILE A 144 17.27 7.11 2.35
C ILE A 144 15.75 7.08 2.54
N PRO A 145 14.96 7.33 1.48
CA PRO A 145 13.53 7.04 1.53
C PRO A 145 13.27 5.57 1.86
N GLY A 146 12.13 5.31 2.51
CA GLY A 146 11.66 3.93 2.68
C GLY A 146 11.54 3.23 1.32
N LEU A 147 12.01 1.99 1.24
CA LEU A 147 12.07 1.26 -0.02
C LEU A 147 10.65 0.89 -0.49
N ILE A 148 10.49 0.78 -1.81
CA ILE A 148 9.24 0.41 -2.46
C ILE A 148 9.51 -0.83 -3.33
N ASP A 149 8.78 -1.92 -3.08
CA ASP A 149 8.76 -3.08 -3.96
C ASP A 149 7.60 -2.96 -4.94
N SER A 150 7.91 -2.75 -6.22
CA SER A 150 6.91 -2.45 -7.24
C SER A 150 6.24 -3.68 -7.84
N HIS A 151 6.61 -4.91 -7.44
CA HIS A 151 6.02 -6.11 -8.01
C HIS A 151 6.06 -7.27 -7.02
N VAL A 152 4.97 -7.44 -6.26
CA VAL A 152 4.77 -8.57 -5.37
C VAL A 152 3.46 -9.29 -5.68
N HIS A 153 3.24 -10.43 -5.01
CA HIS A 153 2.01 -11.21 -5.04
C HIS A 153 1.70 -11.76 -3.65
N PHE A 154 0.69 -11.25 -2.94
CA PHE A 154 0.34 -11.73 -1.60
C PHE A 154 -0.52 -13.01 -1.58
N PHE A 155 -0.83 -13.55 -2.75
CA PHE A 155 -1.49 -14.85 -2.92
C PHE A 155 -0.51 -15.97 -3.31
N LEU A 156 0.79 -15.66 -3.46
CA LEU A 156 1.84 -16.64 -3.77
C LEU A 156 2.86 -16.69 -2.63
N SER A 157 3.29 -17.90 -2.24
CA SER A 157 4.33 -18.10 -1.22
C SER A 157 5.75 -17.99 -1.79
N GLY A 158 5.88 -17.94 -3.12
CA GLY A 158 7.17 -18.09 -3.82
C GLY A 158 7.68 -19.53 -3.84
N GLY A 159 6.95 -20.48 -3.26
CA GLY A 159 7.24 -21.90 -3.29
C GLY A 159 6.61 -22.64 -4.49
N LEU A 160 7.05 -23.88 -4.70
CA LEU A 160 6.61 -24.73 -5.81
C LEU A 160 5.10 -25.04 -5.79
N TYR A 161 4.46 -25.02 -4.61
CA TYR A 161 3.02 -25.29 -4.47
C TYR A 161 2.12 -24.26 -5.15
N THR A 162 2.65 -23.08 -5.49
CA THR A 162 1.91 -22.01 -6.16
C THR A 162 2.21 -21.90 -7.66
N ARG A 163 2.97 -22.86 -8.21
CA ARG A 163 3.41 -22.89 -9.62
C ARG A 163 3.24 -24.28 -10.25
N PRO A 164 1.99 -24.78 -10.35
CA PRO A 164 1.69 -26.08 -10.96
C PRO A 164 2.09 -26.14 -12.45
N ASP A 165 2.20 -24.99 -13.11
CA ASP A 165 2.70 -24.81 -14.47
C ASP A 165 4.20 -25.14 -14.63
N ILE A 166 4.96 -25.18 -13.51
CA ILE A 166 6.37 -25.60 -13.50
C ILE A 166 6.48 -27.03 -12.98
N ILE A 167 5.93 -27.30 -11.79
CA ILE A 167 5.89 -28.62 -11.17
C ILE A 167 4.54 -28.81 -10.50
N ASP A 168 3.75 -29.76 -10.97
CA ASP A 168 2.45 -30.06 -10.37
C ASP A 168 2.59 -30.84 -9.06
N LEU A 169 2.43 -30.12 -7.95
CA LEU A 169 2.43 -30.65 -6.58
C LEU A 169 1.04 -30.67 -5.95
N ARG A 170 -0.03 -30.45 -6.73
CA ARG A 170 -1.41 -30.36 -6.20
C ARG A 170 -1.88 -31.64 -5.52
N LYS A 171 -1.31 -32.79 -5.89
CA LYS A 171 -1.56 -34.08 -5.21
C LYS A 171 -1.06 -34.13 -3.76
N TYR A 172 -0.12 -33.26 -3.38
CA TYR A 172 0.45 -33.19 -2.03
C TYR A 172 -0.12 -32.04 -1.21
N ARG A 173 -0.56 -30.96 -1.87
CA ARG A 173 -1.12 -29.79 -1.22
C ARG A 173 -2.15 -29.14 -2.14
N ALA A 174 -3.40 -29.08 -1.68
CA ALA A 174 -4.47 -28.46 -2.44
C ALA A 174 -4.24 -26.94 -2.54
N PRO A 175 -4.60 -26.28 -3.66
CA PRO A 175 -4.44 -24.83 -3.81
C PRO A 175 -5.10 -24.01 -2.69
N GLU A 176 -6.27 -24.44 -2.20
CA GLU A 176 -7.01 -23.78 -1.14
C GLU A 176 -6.27 -23.87 0.20
N GLU A 177 -5.57 -24.98 0.46
CA GLU A 177 -4.75 -25.17 1.64
C GLU A 177 -3.51 -24.25 1.61
N GLU A 178 -2.87 -24.13 0.46
CA GLU A 178 -1.75 -23.20 0.24
C GLU A 178 -2.20 -21.75 0.44
N LEU A 179 -3.29 -21.32 -0.23
CA LEU A 179 -3.83 -19.96 -0.11
C LEU A 179 -4.26 -19.63 1.33
N SER A 180 -4.90 -20.57 2.02
CA SER A 180 -5.29 -20.40 3.43
C SER A 180 -4.06 -20.22 4.33
N TRP A 181 -3.00 -21.00 4.10
CA TRP A 181 -1.75 -20.86 4.82
C TRP A 181 -1.09 -19.51 4.53
N ILE A 182 -1.01 -19.08 3.28
CA ILE A 182 -0.43 -17.77 2.89
C ILE A 182 -1.17 -16.66 3.64
N ARG A 183 -2.51 -16.64 3.56
CA ARG A 183 -3.36 -15.64 4.22
C ARG A 183 -3.14 -15.58 5.72
N LYS A 184 -3.04 -16.74 6.38
CA LYS A 184 -2.78 -16.85 7.81
C LYS A 184 -1.42 -16.26 8.21
N HIS A 185 -0.43 -16.30 7.34
CA HIS A 185 0.94 -15.84 7.61
C HIS A 185 1.25 -14.44 7.07
N LEU A 186 0.29 -13.75 6.43
CA LEU A 186 0.47 -12.39 5.93
C LEU A 186 1.02 -11.40 6.97
N PRO A 187 0.58 -11.39 8.25
CA PRO A 187 1.18 -10.50 9.26
C PRO A 187 2.69 -10.70 9.43
N ASP A 188 3.19 -11.92 9.38
CA ASP A 188 4.63 -12.19 9.44
C ASP A 188 5.33 -11.74 8.15
N THR A 189 4.73 -12.02 6.99
CA THR A 189 5.23 -11.54 5.69
C THR A 189 5.34 -10.01 5.65
N PHE A 190 4.34 -9.30 6.14
CA PHE A 190 4.35 -7.83 6.25
C PHE A 190 5.50 -7.33 7.13
N ALA A 191 5.70 -7.94 8.29
CA ALA A 191 6.79 -7.58 9.20
C ALA A 191 8.17 -7.81 8.57
N ARG A 192 8.32 -8.83 7.70
CA ARG A 192 9.58 -9.08 6.97
C ARG A 192 9.91 -7.98 5.96
N TYR A 193 8.92 -7.44 5.25
CA TYR A 193 9.13 -6.27 4.39
C TYR A 193 9.65 -5.08 5.19
N ILE A 194 9.00 -4.75 6.31
CA ILE A 194 9.41 -3.63 7.17
C ILE A 194 10.81 -3.82 7.74
N ARG A 195 11.16 -5.03 8.20
CA ARG A 195 12.52 -5.37 8.68
C ARG A 195 13.59 -5.22 7.59
N SER A 196 13.21 -5.36 6.32
CA SER A 196 14.10 -5.20 5.18
C SER A 196 14.13 -3.76 4.64
N GLY A 197 13.43 -2.83 5.30
CA GLY A 197 13.32 -1.43 4.91
C GLY A 197 12.30 -1.15 3.81
N VAL A 198 11.51 -2.14 3.40
CA VAL A 198 10.44 -1.99 2.42
C VAL A 198 9.18 -1.51 3.13
N THR A 199 8.82 -0.25 2.86
CA THR A 199 7.70 0.44 3.51
C THR A 199 6.45 0.48 2.65
N SER A 200 6.57 0.12 1.37
CA SER A 200 5.45 0.08 0.43
C SER A 200 5.64 -1.03 -0.58
N VAL A 201 4.53 -1.63 -1.01
CA VAL A 201 4.52 -2.72 -1.97
C VAL A 201 3.37 -2.53 -2.96
N VAL A 202 3.57 -3.04 -4.17
CA VAL A 202 2.56 -3.09 -5.22
C VAL A 202 2.25 -4.55 -5.52
N ASP A 203 1.11 -5.02 -5.04
CA ASP A 203 0.57 -6.35 -5.34
C ASP A 203 -0.06 -6.33 -6.73
N THR A 204 0.60 -7.00 -7.67
CA THR A 204 0.30 -6.89 -9.10
C THR A 204 -0.64 -7.96 -9.62
N GLY A 205 -1.16 -8.83 -8.75
CA GLY A 205 -2.06 -9.87 -9.17
C GLY A 205 -2.59 -10.69 -8.00
N GLY A 206 -3.78 -11.25 -8.16
CA GLY A 206 -4.31 -12.21 -7.22
C GLY A 206 -5.82 -12.34 -7.35
N PRO A 207 -6.45 -13.22 -6.56
CA PRO A 207 -7.89 -13.40 -6.60
C PRO A 207 -8.64 -12.12 -6.22
N ILE A 208 -9.93 -12.03 -6.54
CA ILE A 208 -10.72 -10.80 -6.32
C ILE A 208 -10.76 -10.38 -4.84
N ASP A 209 -10.70 -11.32 -3.91
CA ASP A 209 -10.67 -11.00 -2.48
C ASP A 209 -9.29 -10.51 -1.99
N ASN A 210 -8.26 -10.57 -2.83
CA ASN A 210 -6.91 -10.11 -2.50
C ASN A 210 -6.88 -8.61 -2.23
N PHE A 211 -7.86 -7.81 -2.69
CA PHE A 211 -8.00 -6.40 -2.27
C PHE A 211 -8.12 -6.21 -0.75
N LYS A 212 -8.59 -7.23 -0.01
CA LYS A 212 -8.66 -7.21 1.45
C LYS A 212 -7.28 -7.20 2.11
N VAL A 213 -6.21 -7.56 1.40
CA VAL A 213 -4.83 -7.50 1.90
C VAL A 213 -4.44 -6.09 2.34
N ARG A 214 -4.95 -5.06 1.66
CA ARG A 214 -4.70 -3.66 1.98
C ARG A 214 -5.31 -3.28 3.33
N GLU A 215 -6.56 -3.70 3.56
CA GLU A 215 -7.23 -3.49 4.84
C GLU A 215 -6.55 -4.26 5.97
N LEU A 216 -6.13 -5.50 5.70
CA LEU A 216 -5.39 -6.31 6.66
C LEU A 216 -4.05 -5.64 7.02
N ALA A 217 -3.27 -5.20 6.03
CA ALA A 217 -2.01 -4.51 6.25
C ALA A 217 -2.20 -3.22 7.06
N ALA A 218 -3.23 -2.42 6.74
CA ALA A 218 -3.54 -1.19 7.48
C ALA A 218 -3.93 -1.45 8.96
N LYS A 219 -4.54 -2.60 9.24
CA LYS A 219 -4.93 -3.02 10.61
C LYS A 219 -3.84 -3.81 11.33
N THR A 220 -2.78 -4.21 10.63
CA THR A 220 -1.71 -5.05 11.16
C THR A 220 -0.51 -4.16 11.50
N GLY A 221 0.01 -4.29 12.72
CA GLY A 221 1.31 -3.69 13.05
C GLY A 221 2.46 -4.43 12.34
N PRO A 222 3.69 -3.93 12.47
CA PRO A 222 4.43 -3.39 11.32
C PRO A 222 4.10 -4.02 9.95
N ALA A 223 3.49 -3.24 9.04
CA ALA A 223 3.18 -3.66 7.68
C ALA A 223 3.48 -2.58 6.63
N PRO A 224 3.84 -2.97 5.39
CA PRO A 224 4.03 -2.01 4.30
C PRO A 224 2.68 -1.44 3.86
N ARG A 225 2.70 -0.24 3.28
CA ARG A 225 1.54 0.26 2.53
C ARG A 225 1.35 -0.60 1.29
N VAL A 226 0.13 -1.11 1.07
CA VAL A 226 -0.18 -1.99 -0.06
C VAL A 226 -1.05 -1.28 -1.08
N SER A 227 -0.59 -1.30 -2.33
CA SER A 227 -1.41 -1.03 -3.53
C SER A 227 -1.74 -2.37 -4.19
N ALA A 228 -2.97 -2.60 -4.64
CA ALA A 228 -3.40 -3.89 -5.18
C ALA A 228 -4.13 -3.79 -6.52
N ALA A 229 -3.83 -4.73 -7.42
CA ALA A 229 -4.45 -4.86 -8.74
C ALA A 229 -5.71 -5.74 -8.76
N GLY A 230 -5.70 -6.85 -8.01
CA GLY A 230 -6.70 -7.91 -8.15
C GLY A 230 -6.42 -8.84 -9.34
N PRO A 231 -7.45 -9.49 -9.91
CA PRO A 231 -7.28 -10.45 -11.00
C PRO A 231 -6.74 -9.80 -12.26
N LEU A 232 -5.80 -10.46 -12.93
CA LEU A 232 -5.20 -9.94 -14.17
C LEU A 232 -6.12 -10.22 -15.36
N LEU A 233 -6.37 -9.22 -16.21
CA LEU A 233 -6.96 -9.48 -17.53
C LEU A 233 -5.87 -10.02 -18.45
N SER A 234 -6.10 -11.12 -19.15
CA SER A 234 -5.07 -11.82 -19.90
C SER A 234 -5.50 -12.20 -21.31
N THR A 235 -4.53 -12.25 -22.22
CA THR A 235 -4.66 -12.84 -23.57
C THR A 235 -4.61 -14.36 -23.58
N TYR A 236 -4.25 -14.97 -22.46
CA TYR A 236 -4.02 -16.40 -22.34
C TYR A 236 -4.15 -16.86 -20.88
N LEU A 237 -4.83 -17.98 -20.66
CA LEU A 237 -4.85 -18.70 -19.39
C LEU A 237 -4.32 -20.13 -19.58
N PRO A 238 -3.15 -20.48 -19.01
CA PRO A 238 -2.73 -21.87 -18.93
C PRO A 238 -3.73 -22.71 -18.14
N GLU A 239 -4.02 -23.93 -18.61
CA GLU A 239 -4.90 -24.88 -17.92
C GLU A 239 -4.41 -25.16 -16.49
N GLU A 240 -3.10 -25.20 -16.28
CA GLU A 240 -2.51 -25.43 -14.96
C GLU A 240 -2.75 -24.26 -14.00
N LEU A 241 -3.02 -23.06 -14.51
CA LEU A 241 -3.28 -21.85 -13.72
C LEU A 241 -4.77 -21.48 -13.65
N ASP A 242 -5.65 -22.21 -14.33
CA ASP A 242 -7.10 -22.09 -14.17
C ASP A 242 -7.54 -22.78 -12.87
N ILE A 243 -7.26 -22.10 -11.76
CA ILE A 243 -7.48 -22.59 -10.41
C ILE A 243 -8.32 -21.57 -9.64
N GLU A 244 -9.32 -22.07 -8.92
CA GLU A 244 -10.14 -21.25 -8.04
C GLU A 244 -9.45 -20.98 -6.69
N PRO A 245 -9.60 -19.76 -6.12
CA PRO A 245 -10.24 -18.60 -6.71
C PRO A 245 -9.40 -17.98 -7.85
N GLN A 246 -10.03 -17.68 -8.99
CA GLN A 246 -9.33 -17.17 -10.17
C GLN A 246 -8.52 -15.91 -9.91
N SER A 247 -7.24 -15.93 -10.31
CA SER A 247 -6.32 -14.79 -10.27
C SER A 247 -6.01 -14.21 -11.66
N ILE A 248 -6.34 -14.94 -12.72
CA ILE A 248 -6.15 -14.55 -14.13
C ILE A 248 -7.50 -14.76 -14.82
N ILE A 249 -7.93 -13.77 -15.58
CA ILE A 249 -9.18 -13.78 -16.34
C ILE A 249 -8.81 -13.63 -17.81
N GLU A 250 -9.01 -14.68 -18.60
CA GLU A 250 -8.84 -14.61 -20.05
C GLU A 250 -9.96 -13.75 -20.67
N VAL A 251 -9.58 -12.87 -21.60
CA VAL A 251 -10.47 -11.92 -22.25
C VAL A 251 -10.17 -11.92 -23.75
N ASP A 252 -11.22 -12.05 -24.56
CA ASP A 252 -11.07 -12.16 -26.01
C ASP A 252 -11.81 -11.02 -26.77
N SER A 253 -12.57 -10.17 -26.07
CA SER A 253 -13.30 -9.06 -26.71
C SER A 253 -13.23 -7.73 -25.96
N PRO A 254 -13.35 -6.58 -26.67
CA PRO A 254 -13.47 -5.26 -26.03
C PRO A 254 -14.62 -5.17 -25.02
N GLU A 255 -15.76 -5.79 -25.30
CA GLU A 255 -16.94 -5.77 -24.46
C GLU A 255 -16.70 -6.49 -23.14
N GLU A 256 -16.10 -7.68 -23.19
CA GLU A 256 -15.67 -8.45 -22.02
C GLU A 256 -14.64 -7.69 -21.21
N ALA A 257 -13.63 -7.09 -21.86
CA ALA A 257 -12.63 -6.28 -21.20
C ALA A 257 -13.25 -5.13 -20.38
N ARG A 258 -14.17 -4.38 -20.98
CA ARG A 258 -14.87 -3.29 -20.28
C ARG A 258 -15.76 -3.83 -19.16
N ALA A 259 -16.44 -4.95 -19.38
CA ALA A 259 -17.28 -5.58 -18.37
C ALA A 259 -16.45 -6.02 -17.15
N GLU A 260 -15.28 -6.60 -17.38
CA GLU A 260 -14.37 -7.06 -16.34
C GLU A 260 -13.76 -5.90 -15.57
N VAL A 261 -13.33 -4.83 -16.24
CA VAL A 261 -12.88 -3.59 -15.56
C VAL A 261 -13.98 -3.05 -14.64
N ARG A 262 -15.24 -2.96 -15.12
CA ARG A 262 -16.37 -2.53 -14.28
C ARG A 262 -16.64 -3.50 -13.13
N ARG A 263 -16.41 -4.80 -13.33
CA ARG A 263 -16.57 -5.83 -12.29
C ARG A 263 -15.58 -5.62 -11.16
N GLN A 264 -14.31 -5.43 -11.50
CA GLN A 264 -13.24 -5.20 -10.53
C GLN A 264 -13.34 -3.82 -9.88
N ALA A 265 -13.79 -2.78 -10.60
CA ALA A 265 -13.95 -1.43 -10.06
C ALA A 265 -14.84 -1.36 -8.80
N ARG A 266 -15.78 -2.31 -8.63
CA ARG A 266 -16.62 -2.43 -7.43
C ARG A 266 -15.83 -2.72 -6.15
N TRP A 267 -14.58 -3.16 -6.27
CA TRP A 267 -13.68 -3.47 -5.17
C TRP A 267 -12.65 -2.37 -4.89
N ASN A 268 -12.76 -1.23 -5.58
CA ASN A 268 -11.84 -0.09 -5.45
C ASN A 268 -10.35 -0.49 -5.65
N PRO A 269 -9.99 -1.03 -6.84
CA PRO A 269 -8.62 -1.37 -7.19
C PRO A 269 -7.75 -0.11 -7.27
N ASP A 270 -6.47 -0.23 -6.94
CA ASP A 270 -5.53 0.89 -7.09
C ASP A 270 -5.10 1.08 -8.56
N PHE A 271 -5.17 0.00 -9.34
CA PHE A 271 -4.94 -0.05 -10.78
C PHE A 271 -5.49 -1.36 -11.37
N ILE A 272 -5.73 -1.41 -12.68
CA ILE A 272 -6.02 -2.64 -13.41
C ILE A 272 -4.72 -3.19 -14.02
N LYS A 273 -4.48 -4.50 -13.87
CA LYS A 273 -3.33 -5.17 -14.48
C LYS A 273 -3.77 -5.98 -15.71
N ILE A 274 -3.05 -5.79 -16.80
CA ILE A 274 -3.19 -6.57 -18.03
C ILE A 274 -1.95 -7.46 -18.17
N TRP A 275 -2.17 -8.78 -18.24
CA TRP A 275 -1.15 -9.77 -18.55
C TRP A 275 -1.14 -10.02 -20.05
N PHE A 276 -0.35 -9.22 -20.78
CA PHE A 276 -0.33 -9.25 -22.24
C PHE A 276 0.75 -10.22 -22.74
N ILE A 277 0.38 -11.49 -22.84
CA ILE A 277 1.24 -12.57 -23.34
C ILE A 277 0.86 -12.92 -24.77
N ILE A 278 1.79 -12.77 -25.70
CA ILE A 278 1.62 -13.25 -27.07
C ILE A 278 2.12 -14.67 -27.15
N ARG A 279 1.25 -15.57 -27.62
CA ARG A 279 1.65 -16.94 -27.95
C ARG A 279 2.04 -17.00 -29.43
N PRO A 280 2.93 -17.92 -29.84
CA PRO A 280 3.35 -18.04 -31.23
C PRO A 280 2.21 -18.26 -32.24
N ASP A 281 1.07 -18.77 -31.78
CA ASP A 281 -0.13 -19.06 -32.57
C ASP A 281 -1.13 -17.90 -32.67
N ARG A 282 -0.94 -16.80 -31.93
CA ARG A 282 -1.81 -15.61 -31.97
C ARG A 282 -1.04 -14.38 -32.42
N GLN A 283 -1.66 -13.51 -33.19
CA GLN A 283 -1.05 -12.23 -33.54
C GLN A 283 -1.33 -11.20 -32.44
N PRO A 284 -0.36 -10.35 -32.05
CA PRO A 284 -0.58 -9.30 -31.06
C PRO A 284 -1.79 -8.41 -31.37
N GLU A 285 -2.02 -8.15 -32.66
CA GLU A 285 -3.09 -7.31 -33.18
C GLU A 285 -4.48 -7.79 -32.73
N ASP A 286 -4.67 -9.10 -32.56
CA ASP A 286 -5.94 -9.70 -32.15
C ASP A 286 -6.35 -9.23 -30.75
N ALA A 287 -5.37 -8.96 -29.88
CA ALA A 287 -5.60 -8.54 -28.51
C ALA A 287 -5.62 -7.01 -28.32
N ILE A 288 -5.02 -6.24 -29.25
CA ILE A 288 -4.89 -4.77 -29.12
C ILE A 288 -6.26 -4.13 -28.92
N GLY A 289 -7.30 -4.62 -29.62
CA GLY A 289 -8.65 -4.08 -29.53
C GLY A 289 -9.20 -4.08 -28.10
N TRP A 290 -9.13 -5.24 -27.43
CA TRP A 290 -9.66 -5.36 -26.08
C TRP A 290 -8.72 -4.75 -25.03
N VAL A 291 -7.40 -4.79 -25.23
CA VAL A 291 -6.42 -4.14 -24.33
C VAL A 291 -6.67 -2.64 -24.28
N LYS A 292 -6.86 -1.99 -25.44
CA LYS A 292 -7.24 -0.57 -25.50
C LYS A 292 -8.56 -0.31 -24.80
N ALA A 293 -9.56 -1.16 -25.01
CA ALA A 293 -10.86 -1.02 -24.37
C ALA A 293 -10.79 -1.12 -22.83
N ALA A 294 -9.96 -2.04 -22.31
CA ALA A 294 -9.69 -2.13 -20.87
C ALA A 294 -9.06 -0.85 -20.33
N ILE A 295 -8.05 -0.31 -21.02
CA ILE A 295 -7.34 0.92 -20.62
C ILE A 295 -8.28 2.13 -20.64
N GLU A 296 -9.04 2.30 -21.73
CA GLU A 296 -10.02 3.39 -21.86
C GLU A 296 -11.08 3.34 -20.77
N GLU A 297 -11.64 2.16 -20.49
CA GLU A 297 -12.65 2.00 -19.44
C GLU A 297 -12.06 2.25 -18.05
N SER A 298 -10.82 1.79 -17.80
CA SER A 298 -10.13 2.06 -16.54
C SER A 298 -9.95 3.56 -16.34
N HIS A 299 -9.45 4.28 -17.36
CA HIS A 299 -9.28 5.73 -17.30
C HIS A 299 -10.61 6.48 -17.17
N ARG A 300 -11.68 6.01 -17.83
CA ARG A 300 -13.03 6.57 -17.68
C ARG A 300 -13.54 6.49 -16.23
N LEU A 301 -13.11 5.46 -15.51
CA LEU A 301 -13.40 5.26 -14.09
C LEU A 301 -12.35 5.88 -13.15
N GLY A 302 -11.34 6.56 -13.68
CA GLY A 302 -10.25 7.16 -12.88
C GLY A 302 -9.24 6.15 -12.33
N ILE A 303 -9.20 4.93 -12.86
CA ILE A 303 -8.34 3.84 -12.41
C ILE A 303 -7.11 3.77 -13.34
N ARG A 304 -5.91 3.71 -12.75
CA ARG A 304 -4.65 3.55 -13.49
C ARG A 304 -4.53 2.14 -14.08
N THR A 305 -3.68 1.96 -15.09
CA THR A 305 -3.41 0.64 -15.65
C THR A 305 -1.93 0.29 -15.64
N ALA A 306 -1.63 -0.99 -15.52
CA ALA A 306 -0.30 -1.54 -15.74
C ALA A 306 -0.38 -2.72 -16.72
N VAL A 307 0.60 -2.84 -17.61
CA VAL A 307 0.66 -3.93 -18.60
C VAL A 307 1.93 -4.73 -18.37
N HIS A 308 1.82 -6.05 -18.35
CA HIS A 308 2.95 -6.94 -18.51
C HIS A 308 3.14 -7.19 -20.00
N ALA A 309 4.30 -6.79 -20.53
CA ALA A 309 4.65 -6.91 -21.94
C ALA A 309 5.98 -7.68 -22.04
N THR A 310 5.96 -8.81 -22.73
CA THR A 310 7.14 -9.67 -22.94
C THR A 310 7.89 -9.38 -24.23
N GLU A 311 7.29 -8.58 -25.13
CA GLU A 311 7.80 -8.36 -26.48
C GLU A 311 7.80 -6.86 -26.84
N LEU A 312 8.68 -6.48 -27.78
CA LEU A 312 8.77 -5.09 -28.25
C LEU A 312 7.43 -4.60 -28.84
N GLN A 313 6.66 -5.50 -29.45
CA GLN A 313 5.37 -5.21 -30.05
C GLN A 313 4.26 -4.96 -29.01
N THR A 314 4.39 -5.53 -27.80
CA THR A 314 3.42 -5.33 -26.71
C THR A 314 3.74 -4.11 -25.83
N GLY A 315 4.97 -3.59 -25.89
CA GLY A 315 5.43 -2.41 -25.12
C GLY A 315 4.70 -1.08 -25.38
N PRO A 316 4.36 -0.69 -26.62
CA PRO A 316 3.70 0.59 -26.92
C PRO A 316 2.30 0.74 -26.31
N CYS A 317 1.65 -0.36 -25.90
CA CYS A 317 0.34 -0.31 -25.26
C CYS A 317 0.40 0.19 -23.80
N GLY A 318 1.58 0.14 -23.16
CA GLY A 318 1.79 0.61 -21.78
C GLY A 318 2.22 2.07 -21.65
N GLY A 319 2.56 2.74 -22.76
CA GLY A 319 2.98 4.14 -22.78
C GLY A 319 2.09 4.96 -23.70
N GLY A 320 1.41 5.97 -23.16
CA GLY A 320 0.61 6.90 -23.95
C GLY A 320 1.40 7.48 -25.14
N SER A 321 0.87 7.24 -26.34
CA SER A 321 1.19 7.83 -27.66
C SER A 321 2.65 8.20 -27.96
N ARG A 322 3.30 7.51 -28.91
CA ARG A 322 4.00 8.13 -30.06
C ARG A 322 3.97 7.18 -31.27
N GLY A 323 3.60 7.73 -32.43
CA GLY A 323 3.40 7.03 -33.69
C GLY A 323 4.65 6.34 -34.24
N GLY A 324 4.41 5.32 -35.06
CA GLY A 324 5.44 4.47 -35.63
C GLY A 324 6.29 5.14 -36.70
N HIS A 325 7.45 4.54 -36.96
CA HIS A 325 8.07 4.38 -38.28
C HIS A 325 9.07 3.23 -38.22
N SER A 326 8.99 2.34 -39.20
CA SER A 326 9.90 1.23 -39.47
C SER A 326 11.17 1.73 -40.18
N GLY A 327 12.34 1.27 -39.74
CA GLY A 327 13.65 1.52 -40.38
C GLY A 327 14.77 0.69 -39.73
N PRO A 328 15.80 0.24 -40.48
CA PRO A 328 16.51 -1.01 -40.18
C PRO A 328 17.59 -0.88 -39.10
N GLN A 329 17.81 -2.01 -38.43
CA GLN A 329 18.80 -2.25 -37.38
C GLN A 329 20.21 -1.75 -37.77
N ARG A 330 20.83 -0.96 -36.88
CA ARG A 330 22.29 -0.90 -36.74
C ARG A 330 22.70 -1.54 -35.41
N ARG A 331 23.53 -2.58 -35.51
CA ARG A 331 24.19 -3.24 -34.38
C ARG A 331 25.13 -2.27 -33.66
N GLY A 332 25.19 -2.42 -32.34
CA GLY A 332 26.31 -1.97 -31.51
C GLY A 332 26.10 -0.65 -30.78
N GLN A 333 25.51 -0.72 -29.58
CA GLN A 333 25.90 0.09 -28.42
C GLN A 333 25.09 -0.39 -27.20
N SER A 334 25.79 -0.84 -26.15
CA SER A 334 25.16 -1.02 -24.84
C SER A 334 24.63 0.34 -24.39
N ARG A 335 23.37 0.41 -23.98
CA ARG A 335 22.80 1.64 -23.40
C ARG A 335 22.15 1.35 -22.07
N ARG A 336 22.68 2.06 -21.08
CA ARG A 336 22.27 2.15 -19.68
C ARG A 336 20.80 2.54 -19.59
N PHE A 337 20.06 1.90 -18.68
CA PHE A 337 18.79 2.42 -18.21
C PHE A 337 19.07 3.65 -17.35
N GLY A 338 18.70 4.82 -17.87
CA GLY A 338 18.78 6.10 -17.18
C GLY A 338 17.76 7.04 -17.79
N ILE A 339 16.91 7.62 -16.94
CA ILE A 339 15.99 8.70 -17.30
C ILE A 339 16.86 9.92 -17.65
N HIS A 340 17.04 10.21 -18.94
CA HIS A 340 17.74 11.40 -19.38
C HIS A 340 16.81 12.62 -19.33
N ARG A 341 17.13 13.60 -18.47
CA ARG A 341 16.73 15.00 -18.66
C ARG A 341 17.60 15.56 -19.79
N SER A 342 17.00 16.05 -20.88
CA SER A 342 17.71 16.82 -21.91
C SER A 342 17.72 18.30 -21.54
N SER A 343 18.89 18.82 -21.16
CA SER A 343 19.18 20.26 -21.18
C SER A 343 20.01 20.58 -22.44
N ARG A 344 19.34 21.05 -23.50
CA ARG A 344 19.86 22.04 -24.45
C ARG A 344 18.76 22.38 -25.45
N ALA A 345 18.40 23.66 -25.47
CA ALA A 345 17.57 24.25 -26.49
C ALA A 345 18.27 24.15 -27.85
N GLN A 346 17.64 23.46 -28.79
CA GLN A 346 17.93 23.59 -30.21
C GLN A 346 16.59 23.96 -30.87
N LYS A 347 16.55 25.16 -31.45
CA LYS A 347 15.38 25.73 -32.12
C LYS A 347 15.08 24.91 -33.39
N ASP A 348 13.85 24.45 -33.54
CA ASP A 348 13.35 23.83 -34.77
C ASP A 348 12.14 24.65 -35.27
N PRO A 349 12.08 25.12 -36.53
CA PRO A 349 11.30 26.29 -36.93
C PRO A 349 9.89 25.98 -37.47
N LEU A 350 9.19 24.97 -36.96
CA LEU A 350 7.92 24.51 -37.58
C LEU A 350 6.64 24.67 -36.73
N TYR A 351 6.68 25.30 -35.55
CA TYR A 351 5.48 25.65 -34.79
C TYR A 351 5.68 26.93 -33.96
N PRO A 352 4.86 27.99 -34.15
CA PRO A 352 4.88 29.18 -33.31
C PRO A 352 4.13 28.94 -31.98
N ASP A 353 4.60 29.64 -30.94
CA ASP A 353 4.13 29.64 -29.56
C ASP A 353 2.61 29.60 -29.41
N THR A 354 2.13 28.68 -28.57
CA THR A 354 0.91 28.90 -27.78
C THR A 354 1.26 28.70 -26.32
N ASP A 355 1.55 29.83 -25.67
CA ASP A 355 1.59 29.99 -24.23
C ASP A 355 0.29 29.50 -23.59
N GLY A 356 0.45 28.76 -22.48
CA GLY A 356 -0.60 28.65 -21.47
C GLY A 356 -1.01 27.22 -21.15
N TYR A 357 -0.24 26.54 -20.30
CA TYR A 357 -0.84 25.62 -19.33
C TYR A 357 -0.09 25.64 -17.99
N ARG A 358 -0.85 25.97 -16.95
CA ARG A 358 -0.48 25.93 -15.52
C ARG A 358 -0.18 24.49 -15.10
N LYS A 359 0.88 24.35 -14.29
CA LYS A 359 1.19 23.19 -13.46
C LYS A 359 -0.01 22.81 -12.58
N ILE A 360 -0.30 21.52 -12.50
CA ILE A 360 -0.88 20.86 -11.32
C ILE A 360 0.19 19.90 -10.81
#